data_AF-A0A1F5TML2-F1
#
_entry.id   AF-A0A1F5TML2-F1
#
_cell.length_a   1.000
_cell.length_b   1.000
_cell.length_c   1.000
_cell.angle_alpha   90.00
_cell.angle_beta   90.00
_cell.angle_gamma   90.00
#
_symmetry.space_group_name_H-M   'P 1'
#
loop_
_entity.id
_entity.type
_entity.pdbx_description
1 polymer ?
#
loop_
_entity_poly.entity_id
_entity_poly.type
_entity_poly.pdbx_seq_one_letter_code
_entity_poly.pdbx_strand_id
1 'polypeptide(L)'
;MIEEELGDDEAVISKKYVSEIIEARVEEIMEKIDDELKKIERSGMLPAGAIFIGGGAKLPGIVEVAKRKLRIPSSLGMNRSSVQVIDKVSDPAFLSALGLVIWGDQMSDKRTGGWGRLGSGKAISKAVGKIGEWFKKLKP
;
A
#
# COMPACT_ATOMS: atom_id res chain seq x y z
N MET A 1 -2.05 33.04 39.00
CA MET A 1 -2.53 33.08 37.61
C MET A 1 -1.55 33.97 36.89
N ILE A 2 -0.54 33.35 36.25
CA ILE A 2 0.50 34.09 35.53
C ILE A 2 -0.05 34.25 34.12
N GLU A 3 -0.44 35.47 33.78
CA GLU A 3 -0.71 35.84 32.40
C GLU A 3 0.64 35.89 31.69
N GLU A 4 0.86 34.94 30.78
CA GLU A 4 2.00 34.95 29.88
C GLU A 4 1.63 35.88 28.72
N GLU A 5 2.04 37.15 28.84
CA GLU A 5 1.97 38.14 27.78
C GLU A 5 2.80 37.64 26.58
N LEU A 6 2.10 37.24 25.52
CA LEU A 6 2.67 36.92 24.21
C LEU A 6 3.13 38.23 23.55
N GLY A 7 4.33 38.66 23.91
CA GLY A 7 5.07 39.70 23.21
C GLY A 7 5.35 39.27 21.77
N ASP A 8 5.04 40.16 20.84
CA ASP A 8 5.27 40.08 19.39
C ASP A 8 6.77 40.22 19.06
N ASP A 9 7.60 39.38 19.67
CA ASP A 9 8.99 39.19 19.28
C ASP A 9 9.02 38.06 18.24
N GLU A 10 9.74 38.24 17.12
CA GLU A 10 10.07 37.14 16.19
C GLU A 10 10.83 36.05 16.96
N ALA A 11 10.09 35.14 17.60
CA ALA A 11 10.65 34.14 18.48
C ALA A 11 11.50 33.18 17.64
N VAL A 12 12.82 33.24 17.82
CA VAL A 12 13.77 32.31 17.19
C VAL A 12 13.60 30.95 17.85
N ILE A 13 12.77 30.09 17.25
CA ILE A 13 12.53 28.73 17.74
C ILE A 13 13.67 27.82 17.27
N SER A 14 14.33 27.13 18.22
CA SER A 14 15.36 26.17 17.86
C SER A 14 14.78 24.95 17.13
N LYS A 15 15.48 24.45 16.11
CA LYS A 15 15.09 23.20 15.42
C LYS A 15 15.00 22.01 16.40
N LYS A 16 15.83 22.02 17.45
CA LYS A 16 15.82 20.99 18.49
C LYS A 16 14.47 20.97 19.23
N TYR A 17 14.00 22.13 19.67
CA TYR A 17 12.71 22.23 20.37
C TYR A 17 11.54 21.72 19.51
N VAL A 18 11.49 22.11 18.23
CA VAL A 18 10.46 21.61 17.30
C VAL A 18 10.59 20.09 17.12
N SER A 19 11.81 19.58 17.02
CA SER A 19 12.07 18.14 16.86
C SER A 19 11.63 17.34 18.09
N GLU A 20 11.81 17.86 19.31
CA GLU A 20 11.35 17.25 20.56
C GLU A 20 9.82 17.12 20.59
N ILE A 21 9.10 18.17 20.14
CA ILE A 21 7.62 18.14 20.03
C ILE A 21 7.19 17.11 18.97
N ILE A 22 7.87 17.08 17.82
CA ILE A 22 7.59 16.13 16.74
C ILE A 22 7.86 14.70 17.20
N GLU A 23 8.97 14.44 17.91
CA GLU A 23 9.30 13.12 18.43
C GLU A 23 8.27 12.67 19.49
N ALA A 24 7.81 13.55 20.37
CA ALA A 24 6.75 13.21 21.33
C ALA A 24 5.46 12.76 20.62
N ARG A 25 5.04 13.45 19.55
CA ARG A 25 3.89 13.03 18.72
C ARG A 25 4.18 11.74 17.93
N VAL A 26 5.42 11.65 17.42
CA VAL A 26 6.14 10.44 17.02
C VAL A 26 5.71 9.17 17.76
N GLU A 27 6.14 9.22 19.02
CA GLU A 27 6.01 8.17 20.01
C GLU A 27 4.57 7.89 20.39
N GLU A 28 3.76 8.93 20.59
CA GLU A 28 2.33 8.78 20.90
C GLU A 28 1.58 8.00 19.80
N ILE A 29 1.89 8.28 18.52
CA ILE A 29 1.28 7.55 17.40
C ILE A 29 1.71 6.07 17.42
N MET A 30 2.98 5.79 17.67
CA MET A 30 3.48 4.40 17.74
C MET A 30 2.88 3.65 18.93
N GLU A 31 2.65 4.31 20.05
CA GLU A 31 1.97 3.73 21.22
C GLU A 31 0.52 3.37 20.89
N LYS A 32 -0.22 4.25 20.21
CA LYS A 32 -1.58 3.93 19.73
C LYS A 32 -1.58 2.74 18.76
N ILE A 33 -0.58 2.66 17.88
CA ILE A 33 -0.43 1.50 16.97
C ILE A 33 -0.17 0.22 17.77
N ASP A 34 0.74 0.25 18.75
CA ASP A 34 1.03 -0.91 19.62
C ASP A 34 -0.23 -1.33 20.40
N ASP A 35 -1.05 -0.38 20.85
CA ASP A 35 -2.31 -0.67 21.53
C ASP A 35 -3.33 -1.36 20.62
N GLU A 36 -3.45 -0.97 19.35
CA GLU A 36 -4.25 -1.72 18.37
C GLU A 36 -3.69 -3.13 18.11
N LEU A 37 -2.35 -3.27 18.07
CA LEU A 37 -1.71 -4.58 17.93
C LEU A 37 -1.91 -5.46 19.17
N LYS A 38 -1.96 -4.89 20.38
CA LYS A 38 -2.27 -5.62 21.62
C LYS A 38 -3.68 -6.18 21.59
N LYS A 39 -4.67 -5.42 21.09
CA LYS A 39 -6.07 -5.89 20.99
C LYS A 39 -6.23 -7.16 20.16
N ILE A 40 -5.33 -7.39 19.20
CA ILE A 40 -5.32 -8.59 18.35
C ILE A 40 -4.23 -9.60 18.75
N GLU A 41 -3.59 -9.42 19.91
CA GLU A 41 -2.50 -10.27 20.43
C GLU A 41 -1.30 -10.39 19.48
N ARG A 42 -0.96 -9.30 18.77
CA ARG A 42 0.17 -9.24 17.82
C ARG A 42 1.26 -8.24 18.15
N SER A 43 1.18 -7.53 19.28
CA SER A 43 2.25 -6.61 19.72
C SER A 43 3.59 -7.34 19.80
N GLY A 44 4.61 -6.84 19.10
CA GLY A 44 5.94 -7.48 19.06
C GLY A 44 6.03 -8.78 18.25
N MET A 45 4.93 -9.27 17.66
CA MET A 45 4.84 -10.60 17.05
C MET A 45 4.71 -10.58 15.52
N LEU A 46 5.18 -9.50 14.88
CA LEU A 46 5.17 -9.34 13.43
C LEU A 46 6.60 -9.50 12.89
N PRO A 47 7.04 -10.73 12.53
CA PRO A 47 8.40 -10.97 12.07
C PRO A 47 8.72 -10.27 10.73
N ALA A 48 7.70 -10.06 9.89
CA ALA A 48 7.83 -9.24 8.69
C ALA A 48 7.96 -7.73 8.99
N GLY A 49 7.63 -7.31 10.21
CA GLY A 49 7.73 -5.93 10.65
C GLY A 49 6.64 -5.01 10.13
N ALA A 50 6.90 -3.70 10.25
CA ALA A 50 6.09 -2.62 9.73
C ALA A 50 6.76 -1.92 8.53
N ILE A 51 5.95 -1.48 7.57
CA ILE A 51 6.41 -0.69 6.42
C ILE A 51 5.64 0.63 6.43
N PHE A 52 6.35 1.75 6.49
CA PHE A 52 5.76 3.08 6.51
C PHE A 52 5.65 3.66 5.11
N ILE A 53 4.48 4.19 4.76
CA ILE A 53 4.20 4.88 3.50
C ILE A 53 3.50 6.21 3.75
N GLY A 54 3.32 7.03 2.71
CA GLY A 54 2.70 8.34 2.83
C GLY A 54 3.71 9.47 3.09
N GLY A 55 3.20 10.70 3.21
CA GLY A 55 4.04 11.89 3.43
C GLY A 55 4.76 11.88 4.78
N GLY A 56 4.09 11.43 5.85
CA GLY A 56 4.65 11.36 7.20
C GLY A 56 5.81 10.35 7.33
N ALA A 57 5.85 9.34 6.46
CA ALA A 57 6.94 8.36 6.44
C ALA A 57 8.30 8.98 6.03
N LYS A 58 8.30 10.19 5.45
CA LYS A 58 9.52 10.94 5.11
C LYS A 58 10.13 11.68 6.29
N LEU A 59 9.48 11.67 7.46
CA LEU A 59 10.01 12.29 8.66
C LEU A 59 11.33 11.59 9.06
N PRO A 60 12.46 12.32 9.18
CA PRO A 60 13.71 11.74 9.63
C PRO A 60 13.55 11.12 11.03
N GLY A 61 14.07 9.91 11.24
CA GLY A 61 13.99 9.24 12.55
C GLY A 61 12.73 8.39 12.77
N ILE A 62 11.73 8.42 11.88
CA ILE A 62 10.46 7.70 12.11
C ILE A 62 10.65 6.18 12.21
N VAL A 63 11.56 5.62 11.42
CA VAL A 63 11.86 4.18 11.43
C VAL A 63 12.53 3.79 12.74
N GLU A 64 13.42 4.63 13.25
CA GLU A 64 14.12 4.45 14.52
C GLU A 64 13.14 4.47 15.69
N VAL A 65 12.25 5.47 15.74
CA VAL A 65 11.20 5.56 16.77
C VAL A 65 10.27 4.36 16.70
N ALA A 66 9.84 3.95 15.50
CA ALA A 66 8.98 2.78 15.31
C ALA A 66 9.64 1.48 15.80
N LYS A 67 10.92 1.23 15.49
CA LYS A 67 11.65 0.06 16.00
C LYS A 67 11.68 0.04 17.53
N ARG A 68 11.93 1.20 18.17
CA ARG A 68 11.96 1.30 19.64
C ARG A 68 10.59 1.03 20.26
N LYS A 69 9.54 1.68 19.75
CA LYS A 69 8.19 1.64 20.35
C LYS A 69 7.42 0.37 20.02
N LEU A 70 7.46 -0.10 18.78
CA LEU A 70 6.71 -1.29 18.33
C LEU A 70 7.43 -2.61 18.59
N ARG A 71 8.75 -2.57 18.88
CA ARG A 71 9.59 -3.76 19.13
C ARG A 71 9.56 -4.79 17.98
N ILE A 72 9.38 -4.31 16.75
CA ILE A 72 9.38 -5.12 15.53
C ILE A 72 10.30 -4.49 14.48
N PRO A 73 10.78 -5.25 13.49
CA PRO A 73 11.46 -4.68 12.33
C PRO A 73 10.58 -3.58 11.71
N SER A 74 11.19 -2.48 11.29
CA SER A 74 10.47 -1.38 10.63
C SER A 74 11.31 -0.84 9.48
N SER A 75 10.64 -0.44 8.40
CA SER A 75 11.29 0.08 7.20
C SER A 75 10.43 1.11 6.47
N LEU A 76 11.05 1.89 5.58
CA LEU A 76 10.36 2.80 4.68
C LEU A 76 9.90 2.03 3.43
N GLY A 77 8.65 2.24 3.03
CA GLY A 77 8.12 1.68 1.79
C GLY A 77 8.78 2.31 0.58
N MET A 78 9.06 1.48 -0.42
CA MET A 78 9.65 1.90 -1.69
C MET A 78 8.88 1.27 -2.85
N ASN A 79 8.75 2.00 -3.95
CA ASN A 79 8.17 1.45 -5.16
C ASN A 79 9.15 0.46 -5.80
N ARG A 80 8.73 -0.80 -5.98
CA ARG A 80 9.48 -1.85 -6.70
C ARG A 80 8.97 -2.13 -8.11
N SER A 81 7.91 -1.45 -8.54
CA SER A 81 7.33 -1.65 -9.88
C SER A 81 8.22 -1.05 -10.97
N SER A 82 8.27 -1.72 -12.12
CA SER A 82 9.09 -1.38 -13.28
C SER A 82 8.61 -0.17 -14.07
N VAL A 83 7.52 0.49 -13.65
CA VAL A 83 7.01 1.72 -14.28
C VAL A 83 7.84 2.90 -13.77
N GLN A 84 9.13 2.92 -14.15
CA GLN A 84 10.12 3.93 -13.77
C GLN A 84 10.03 5.21 -14.63
N VAL A 85 8.94 5.43 -15.37
CA VAL A 85 8.87 6.50 -16.37
C VAL A 85 8.83 7.89 -15.71
N ILE A 86 8.62 7.99 -14.39
CA ILE A 86 8.53 9.27 -13.67
C ILE A 86 9.23 9.16 -12.30
N ASP A 87 10.23 10.02 -12.03
CA ASP A 87 11.02 10.02 -10.78
C ASP A 87 10.17 10.20 -9.51
N LYS A 88 9.02 10.89 -9.62
CA LYS A 88 8.11 11.13 -8.49
C LYS A 88 7.42 9.85 -7.98
N VAL A 89 7.40 8.78 -8.76
CA VAL A 89 6.65 7.55 -8.48
C VAL A 89 7.37 6.66 -7.46
N SER A 90 8.61 7.02 -7.13
CA SER A 90 9.40 6.38 -6.07
C SER A 90 9.17 7.00 -4.69
N ASP A 91 8.51 8.17 -4.60
CA ASP A 91 8.23 8.82 -3.31
C ASP A 91 7.13 8.02 -2.54
N PRO A 92 7.38 7.63 -1.27
CA PRO A 92 6.42 6.88 -0.46
C PRO A 92 5.06 7.56 -0.32
N ALA A 93 4.97 8.88 -0.54
CA ALA A 93 3.72 9.63 -0.58
C ALA A 93 2.74 9.15 -1.67
N PHE A 94 3.22 8.58 -2.77
CA PHE A 94 2.38 8.11 -3.88
C PHE A 94 2.06 6.62 -3.84
N LEU A 95 2.65 5.85 -2.92
CA LEU A 95 2.48 4.40 -2.88
C LEU A 95 1.02 3.96 -2.69
N SER A 96 0.22 4.73 -1.95
CA SER A 96 -1.21 4.45 -1.80
C SER A 96 -1.96 4.57 -3.14
N ALA A 97 -1.73 5.66 -3.89
CA ALA A 97 -2.35 5.87 -5.19
C ALA A 97 -1.90 4.81 -6.20
N LEU A 98 -0.61 4.47 -6.22
CA LEU A 98 -0.07 3.43 -7.08
C LEU A 98 -0.65 2.05 -6.75
N GLY A 99 -0.80 1.73 -5.46
CA GLY A 99 -1.46 0.51 -5.02
C GLY A 99 -2.89 0.39 -5.56
N LEU A 100 -3.65 1.48 -5.55
CA LEU A 100 -5.01 1.51 -6.11
C LEU A 100 -5.02 1.32 -7.63
N VAL A 101 -4.08 1.92 -8.36
CA VAL A 101 -3.96 1.74 -9.81
C VAL A 101 -3.63 0.29 -10.17
N ILE A 102 -2.63 -0.30 -9.50
CA ILE A 102 -2.24 -1.71 -9.70
C ILE A 102 -3.42 -2.63 -9.35
N TRP A 103 -4.13 -2.35 -8.27
CA TRP A 103 -5.30 -3.13 -7.87
C TRP A 103 -6.44 -3.04 -8.89
N GLY A 104 -6.70 -1.85 -9.44
CA GLY A 104 -7.68 -1.63 -10.50
C GLY A 104 -7.33 -2.35 -11.81
N ASP A 105 -6.06 -2.35 -12.19
CA ASP A 105 -5.54 -3.09 -13.36
C ASP A 105 -5.77 -4.61 -13.19
N GLN A 106 -5.38 -5.17 -12.03
CA GLN A 106 -5.60 -6.59 -11.70
C GLN A 106 -7.08 -6.98 -11.68
N MET A 107 -7.97 -6.06 -11.29
CA MET A 107 -9.43 -6.29 -11.36
C MET A 107 -9.95 -6.26 -12.80
N SER A 108 -9.39 -5.40 -13.64
CA SER A 108 -9.75 -5.27 -15.06
C SER A 108 -9.37 -6.54 -15.82
N ASP A 109 -8.18 -7.09 -15.55
CA ASP A 109 -7.65 -8.30 -16.17
C ASP A 109 -8.47 -9.56 -15.78
N LYS A 110 -9.07 -9.57 -14.58
CA LYS A 110 -10.02 -10.61 -14.16
C LYS A 110 -11.39 -10.51 -14.83
N ARG A 111 -11.80 -9.35 -15.35
CA ARG A 111 -13.08 -9.15 -16.05
C ARG A 111 -13.01 -9.51 -17.54
N THR A 112 -11.83 -9.52 -18.14
CA THR A 112 -11.59 -9.97 -19.52
C THR A 112 -11.53 -11.49 -19.69
N GLY A 113 -11.60 -12.26 -18.60
CA GLY A 113 -11.64 -13.74 -18.60
C GLY A 113 -12.92 -14.37 -19.17
N GLY A 114 -13.94 -13.58 -19.53
CA GLY A 114 -15.21 -14.09 -20.07
C GLY A 114 -15.38 -14.04 -21.60
N TRP A 115 -14.61 -13.20 -22.31
CA TRP A 115 -14.82 -12.99 -23.77
C TRP A 115 -13.55 -13.22 -24.61
N GLY A 116 -12.36 -13.32 -24.00
CA GLY A 116 -11.09 -13.49 -24.73
C GLY A 116 -10.71 -14.93 -25.13
N ARG A 117 -11.47 -15.97 -24.73
CA ARG A 117 -11.20 -17.37 -25.11
C ARG A 117 -12.10 -17.92 -26.23
N LEU A 118 -12.86 -17.06 -26.91
CA LEU A 118 -13.55 -17.43 -28.15
C LEU A 118 -12.60 -17.33 -29.36
N GLY A 119 -11.44 -17.98 -29.27
CA GLY A 119 -10.38 -17.92 -30.26
C GLY A 119 -9.70 -19.26 -30.52
N SER A 120 -10.30 -20.39 -30.13
CA SER A 120 -9.80 -21.71 -30.50
C SER A 120 -10.65 -22.29 -31.63
N GLY A 121 -10.19 -22.13 -32.87
CA GLY A 121 -10.78 -22.79 -34.05
C GLY A 121 -10.91 -24.31 -33.91
N LYS A 122 -10.25 -24.92 -32.91
CA LYS A 122 -10.41 -26.33 -32.50
C LYS A 122 -11.74 -26.66 -31.81
N ALA A 123 -12.36 -25.72 -31.11
CA ALA A 123 -13.65 -25.95 -30.45
C ALA A 123 -14.82 -25.83 -31.46
N ILE A 124 -14.76 -24.84 -32.34
CA ILE A 124 -15.73 -24.65 -33.43
C ILE A 124 -15.61 -25.77 -34.47
N SER A 125 -14.41 -26.25 -34.80
CA SER A 125 -14.25 -27.39 -35.71
C SER A 125 -14.80 -28.71 -35.15
N LYS A 126 -14.67 -28.94 -33.83
CA LYS A 126 -15.29 -30.10 -33.17
C LYS A 126 -16.83 -30.00 -33.13
N ALA A 127 -17.39 -28.80 -33.02
CA ALA A 127 -18.83 -28.60 -33.03
C ALA A 127 -19.44 -28.82 -34.43
N VAL A 128 -18.79 -28.31 -35.48
CA VAL A 128 -19.24 -28.51 -36.88
C VAL A 128 -19.11 -29.98 -37.30
N GLY A 129 -18.04 -30.67 -36.87
CA GLY A 129 -17.86 -32.11 -37.16
C GLY A 129 -18.98 -32.99 -36.61
N LYS A 130 -19.46 -32.72 -35.39
CA LYS A 130 -20.54 -33.50 -34.77
C LYS A 130 -21.92 -33.24 -35.39
N ILE A 131 -22.18 -32.02 -35.85
CA ILE A 131 -23.44 -31.68 -36.54
C ILE A 131 -23.51 -32.37 -37.91
N GLY A 132 -22.37 -32.46 -38.62
CA GLY A 132 -22.28 -33.18 -39.90
C GLY A 132 -22.55 -34.69 -39.79
N GLU A 133 -22.18 -35.32 -38.68
CA GLU A 133 -22.48 -36.73 -38.41
C GLU A 133 -23.96 -36.97 -38.10
N TRP A 134 -24.60 -36.02 -37.42
CA TRP A 134 -26.02 -36.11 -37.07
C TRP A 134 -26.90 -35.95 -38.31
N PHE A 135 -26.54 -35.04 -39.22
CA PHE A 135 -27.27 -34.85 -40.48
C PHE A 135 -27.10 -36.04 -41.44
N LYS A 136 -25.95 -36.74 -41.39
CA LYS A 136 -25.74 -38.01 -42.12
C LYS A 136 -26.60 -39.16 -41.61
N LYS A 137 -27.02 -39.13 -40.34
CA LYS A 137 -27.93 -40.13 -39.75
C LYS A 137 -29.42 -39.83 -39.96
N LEU A 138 -29.75 -38.64 -40.45
CA LEU A 138 -31.12 -38.15 -40.64
C LEU A 138 -31.53 -38.03 -42.11
N LYS A 139 -30.64 -38.42 -43.03
CA LYS A 139 -31.02 -38.64 -44.42
C LYS A 139 -31.55 -40.09 -44.54
N PRO A 140 -32.78 -40.29 -45.04
CA PRO A 140 -33.35 -41.63 -45.24
C PRO A 140 -32.52 -42.48 -46.21
#